data_AF-A0A7J7HHB4-F1
#
_entry.id   AF-A0A7J7HHB4-F1
#
_cell.length_a   1.000
_cell.length_b   1.000
_cell.length_c   1.000
_cell.angle_alpha   90.00
_cell.angle_beta   90.00
_cell.angle_gamma   90.00
#
_symmetry.space_group_name_H-M   'P 1'
#
loop_
_entity.id
_entity.type
_entity.pdbx_description
1 polymer ?
#
loop_
_entity_poly.entity_id
_entity_poly.type
_entity_poly.pdbx_seq_one_letter_code
_entity_poly.pdbx_strand_id
1 'polypeptide(L)'
;MSTYAWRWLHLEETKRLTYFRSETPSTLIEYRKQELVNLRGDGKGKLEKWDRVYDHSYCNDLGDLDKGSKYVRPVLGGSSNYLYPRRRRTCRPPTKTGYPFVLVPLLMSFNIYVPRDERFGHLKMSDFLACALKFVFNFLFQSLRHYLIKHLMSLILSKIHSKSSNEESSYQRDLYLTRLRKTSSWKLSKKS
;
A
#
# COMPACT_ATOMS: atom_id res chain seq x y z
N MET A 1 -62.05 22.26 14.12
CA MET A 1 -61.11 21.63 13.17
C MET A 1 -59.77 22.34 13.27
N SER A 2 -58.70 21.56 13.37
CA SER A 2 -57.35 21.87 13.85
C SER A 2 -56.51 22.73 12.88
N THR A 3 -55.85 23.79 13.38
CA THR A 3 -54.78 24.52 12.67
C THR A 3 -53.51 24.68 13.51
N TYR A 4 -53.23 23.76 14.45
CA TYR A 4 -52.02 23.79 15.28
C TYR A 4 -50.98 22.71 14.94
N ALA A 5 -51.15 21.96 13.84
CA ALA A 5 -50.37 20.75 13.56
C ALA A 5 -49.15 20.91 12.64
N TRP A 6 -48.73 22.14 12.30
CA TRP A 6 -47.59 22.38 11.38
C TRP A 6 -46.48 23.27 11.92
N ARG A 7 -46.45 23.58 13.21
CA ARG A 7 -45.27 24.18 13.86
C ARG A 7 -44.26 23.08 14.23
N TRP A 8 -43.90 22.25 13.26
CA TRP A 8 -42.77 21.36 13.40
C TRP A 8 -41.52 22.23 13.50
N LEU A 9 -40.90 22.16 14.66
CA LEU A 9 -39.52 22.51 14.94
C LEU A 9 -38.64 22.50 13.68
N HIS A 10 -38.52 23.65 13.02
CA HIS A 10 -37.23 24.04 12.46
C HIS A 10 -36.33 24.26 13.68
N LEU A 11 -35.85 23.14 14.24
CA LEU A 11 -34.57 23.12 14.90
C LEU A 11 -33.64 23.78 13.90
N GLU A 12 -33.20 24.99 14.25
CA GLU A 12 -32.27 25.79 13.48
C GLU A 12 -31.20 24.85 12.95
N GLU A 13 -31.22 24.60 11.64
CA GLU A 13 -30.04 24.09 10.96
C GLU A 13 -28.93 24.99 11.45
N THR A 14 -28.02 24.44 12.25
CA THR A 14 -26.97 25.21 12.92
C THR A 14 -26.21 25.95 11.82
N LYS A 15 -26.55 27.23 11.60
CA LYS A 15 -25.99 28.02 10.51
C LYS A 15 -24.51 28.06 10.79
N ARG A 16 -23.73 27.33 9.99
CA ARG A 16 -22.28 27.26 10.19
C ARG A 16 -21.69 28.58 9.72
N LEU A 17 -21.59 29.53 10.63
CA LEU A 17 -21.04 30.86 10.37
C LEU A 17 -19.51 30.79 10.40
N THR A 18 -18.86 31.43 9.43
CA THR A 18 -17.40 31.52 9.33
C THR A 18 -16.95 32.92 9.69
N TYR A 19 -16.05 33.03 10.66
CA TYR A 19 -15.52 34.32 11.11
C TYR A 19 -14.00 34.34 11.01
N PHE A 20 -13.46 35.45 10.52
CA PHE A 20 -12.05 35.75 10.72
C PHE A 20 -11.78 35.98 12.22
N ARG A 21 -10.50 35.94 12.62
CA ARG A 21 -10.11 36.13 14.02
C ARG A 21 -10.56 37.48 14.58
N SER A 22 -10.48 38.56 13.79
CA SER A 22 -10.90 39.91 14.19
C SER A 22 -12.42 40.09 14.23
N GLU A 23 -13.18 39.24 13.53
CA GLU A 23 -14.64 39.34 13.40
C GLU A 23 -15.37 38.37 14.34
N THR A 24 -14.64 37.61 15.14
CA THR A 24 -15.24 36.66 16.09
C THR A 24 -16.04 37.45 17.14
N PRO A 25 -17.34 37.14 17.35
CA PRO A 25 -18.15 37.83 18.35
C PRO A 25 -17.46 37.84 19.71
N SER A 26 -17.53 38.96 20.44
CA SER A 26 -16.79 39.18 21.69
C SER A 26 -16.97 38.06 22.71
N THR A 27 -18.19 37.52 22.81
CA THR A 27 -18.55 36.41 23.70
C THR A 27 -17.89 35.08 23.33
N LEU A 28 -17.48 34.89 22.08
CA LEU A 28 -16.88 33.65 21.57
C LEU A 28 -15.36 33.70 21.45
N ILE A 29 -14.74 34.88 21.61
CA ILE A 29 -13.29 35.05 21.48
C ILE A 29 -12.54 34.14 22.45
N GLU A 30 -13.00 34.06 23.70
CA GLU A 30 -12.30 33.27 24.72
C GLU A 30 -12.45 31.78 24.48
N TYR A 31 -13.66 31.30 24.16
CA TYR A 31 -13.88 29.90 23.77
C TYR A 31 -13.05 29.49 22.56
N ARG A 32 -12.91 30.37 21.56
CA ARG A 32 -12.04 30.12 20.40
C ARG A 32 -10.58 29.96 20.80
N LYS A 33 -10.07 30.79 21.72
CA LYS A 33 -8.69 30.69 22.20
C LYS A 33 -8.49 29.41 23.00
N GLN A 34 -9.41 29.09 23.91
CA GLN A 34 -9.34 27.88 24.73
C GLN A 34 -9.33 26.62 23.86
N GLU A 35 -10.18 26.54 22.84
CA GLU A 35 -10.18 25.40 21.93
C GLU A 35 -8.86 25.30 21.14
N LEU A 36 -8.26 26.41 20.72
CA LEU A 36 -6.94 26.39 20.07
C LEU A 36 -5.83 25.92 21.01
N VAL A 37 -5.89 26.25 22.30
CA VAL A 37 -4.94 25.76 23.31
C VAL A 37 -5.13 24.25 23.52
N ASN A 38 -6.37 23.79 23.66
CA ASN A 38 -6.70 22.37 23.80
C ASN A 38 -6.21 21.54 22.60
N LEU A 39 -6.38 22.05 21.38
CA LEU A 39 -5.91 21.39 20.16
C LEU A 39 -4.39 21.38 20.04
N ARG A 40 -3.65 22.33 20.64
CA ARG A 40 -2.17 22.32 20.64
C ARG A 40 -1.60 21.37 21.69
N GLY A 41 -2.28 21.26 22.84
CA GLY A 41 -1.79 20.51 23.99
C GLY A 41 -0.58 21.16 24.67
N ASP A 42 0.05 20.43 25.58
CA ASP A 42 1.16 20.86 26.43
C ASP A 42 2.55 20.41 25.90
N GLY A 43 2.57 19.63 24.82
CA GLY A 43 3.77 19.02 24.27
C GLY A 43 4.42 18.01 25.22
N LYS A 44 3.70 17.43 26.17
CA LYS A 44 4.22 16.45 27.13
C LYS A 44 3.29 15.25 27.24
N GLY A 45 3.78 14.19 27.87
CA GLY A 45 2.99 12.99 28.14
C GLY A 45 2.69 12.10 26.92
N LYS A 46 1.99 11.01 27.23
CA LYS A 46 1.44 10.05 26.27
C LYS A 46 0.04 10.52 25.87
N LEU A 47 -0.23 10.52 24.57
CA LEU A 47 -1.56 10.83 24.03
C LEU A 47 -2.35 9.54 23.83
N GLU A 48 -3.63 9.60 24.15
CA GLU A 48 -4.58 8.50 24.10
C GLU A 48 -5.51 8.61 22.89
N LYS A 49 -6.20 7.51 22.56
CA LYS A 49 -7.01 7.39 21.32
C LYS A 49 -8.19 8.38 21.19
N TRP A 50 -8.57 9.04 22.28
CA TRP A 50 -9.66 10.02 22.33
C TRP A 50 -9.17 11.46 22.29
N ASP A 51 -7.86 11.68 22.41
CA ASP A 51 -7.30 13.02 22.39
C ASP A 51 -7.38 13.63 20.98
N ARG A 52 -7.46 14.95 20.96
CA ARG A 52 -7.55 15.78 19.74
C ARG A 52 -6.35 16.72 19.61
N VAL A 53 -5.20 16.31 20.15
CA VAL A 53 -4.00 17.15 20.22
C VAL A 53 -3.16 17.03 18.95
N TYR A 54 -2.89 18.16 18.32
CA TYR A 54 -2.12 18.37 17.09
C TYR A 54 -0.74 18.92 17.43
N ASP A 55 0.17 18.02 17.80
CA ASP A 55 1.58 18.36 18.07
C ASP A 55 2.51 17.76 17.00
N HIS A 56 3.70 18.33 16.88
CA HIS A 56 4.69 18.02 15.85
C HIS A 56 5.98 17.46 16.43
N SER A 57 6.59 16.51 15.73
CA SER A 57 7.90 15.95 16.06
C SER A 57 8.78 15.81 14.81
N TYR A 58 10.08 15.65 15.02
CA TYR A 58 11.01 15.28 13.96
C TYR A 58 10.80 13.82 13.53
N CYS A 59 11.29 13.48 12.34
CA CYS A 59 11.24 12.13 11.80
C CYS A 59 12.38 11.30 12.39
N ASN A 60 12.11 10.65 13.52
CA ASN A 60 13.02 9.76 14.25
C ASN A 60 12.55 8.30 14.25
N ASP A 61 11.49 7.97 13.53
CA ASP A 61 10.80 6.67 13.53
C ASP A 61 11.20 5.74 12.37
N LEU A 62 12.33 6.04 11.73
CA LEU A 62 12.87 5.26 10.61
C LEU A 62 13.94 4.23 11.04
N GLY A 63 14.57 4.45 12.19
CA GLY A 63 15.66 3.61 12.70
C GLY A 63 15.23 2.68 13.81
N ASP A 64 15.95 1.55 13.95
CA ASP A 64 15.74 0.56 15.00
C ASP A 64 17.08 0.20 15.66
N LEU A 65 17.38 0.80 16.80
CA LEU A 65 18.63 0.55 17.53
C LEU A 65 18.71 -0.86 18.11
N ASP A 66 17.57 -1.45 18.47
CA ASP A 66 17.52 -2.75 19.13
C ASP A 66 17.88 -3.89 18.18
N LYS A 67 17.73 -3.68 16.86
CA LYS A 67 18.14 -4.64 15.81
C LYS A 67 19.62 -4.55 15.43
N GLY A 68 20.36 -3.59 15.98
CA GLY A 68 21.80 -3.43 15.77
C GLY A 68 22.18 -2.29 14.81
N SER A 69 23.49 -2.05 14.69
CA SER A 69 24.08 -0.86 14.04
C SER A 69 23.64 -0.62 12.60
N LYS A 70 23.35 -1.68 11.83
CA LYS A 70 22.89 -1.59 10.43
C LYS A 70 21.52 -0.91 10.29
N TYR A 71 20.70 -0.91 11.33
CA TYR A 71 19.34 -0.37 11.34
C TYR A 71 19.25 1.03 11.95
N VAL A 72 20.39 1.61 12.34
CA VAL A 72 20.45 2.99 12.83
C VAL A 72 20.22 3.94 11.67
N ARG A 73 19.36 4.95 11.90
CA ARG A 73 19.06 6.02 10.96
C ARG A 73 19.17 7.35 11.68
N PRO A 74 19.69 8.41 11.03
CA PRO A 74 19.70 9.74 11.62
C PRO A 74 18.28 10.28 11.78
N VAL A 75 18.08 11.21 12.73
CA VAL A 75 16.83 11.97 12.83
C VAL A 75 16.76 12.94 11.66
N LEU A 76 15.63 12.95 10.95
CA LEU A 76 15.36 13.90 9.88
C LEU A 76 14.56 15.08 10.44
N GLY A 77 15.08 16.29 10.28
CA GLY A 77 14.54 17.54 10.80
C GLY A 77 15.23 18.03 12.09
N GLY A 78 15.27 19.35 12.28
CA GLY A 78 15.85 19.98 13.47
C GLY A 78 17.37 20.22 13.43
N SER A 79 18.05 19.73 12.38
CA SER A 79 19.45 20.00 12.09
C SER A 79 19.58 20.66 10.72
N SER A 80 20.61 21.50 10.54
CA SER A 80 20.97 22.09 9.25
C SER A 80 21.34 21.04 8.20
N ASN A 81 21.89 19.90 8.64
CA ASN A 81 22.41 18.87 7.76
C ASN A 81 21.30 17.96 7.19
N TYR A 82 20.17 17.87 7.89
CA TYR A 82 19.05 17.00 7.54
C TYR A 82 17.73 17.77 7.67
N LEU A 83 17.49 18.69 6.72
CA LEU A 83 16.22 19.40 6.63
C LEU A 83 15.11 18.45 6.19
N TYR A 84 14.05 18.37 6.97
CA TYR A 84 12.91 17.51 6.68
C TYR A 84 11.63 18.11 7.28
N PRO A 85 10.46 17.94 6.61
CA PRO A 85 9.18 18.34 7.17
C PRO A 85 8.94 17.72 8.54
N ARG A 86 8.29 18.45 9.45
CA ARG A 86 7.87 17.85 10.72
C ARG A 86 6.73 16.88 10.47
N ARG A 87 6.73 15.78 11.21
CA ARG A 87 5.61 14.86 11.26
C ARG A 87 4.73 15.15 12.47
N ARG A 88 3.54 14.55 12.50
CA ARG A 88 2.75 14.51 13.72
C ARG A 88 3.48 13.74 14.82
N ARG A 89 3.42 14.26 16.04
CA ARG A 89 3.90 13.60 17.24
C ARG A 89 3.02 12.39 17.58
N THR A 90 3.69 11.28 17.89
CA THR A 90 3.05 9.98 18.14
C THR A 90 3.15 9.51 19.59
N CYS A 91 3.78 10.33 20.45
CA CYS A 91 3.91 10.18 21.91
C CYS A 91 4.32 8.79 22.41
N ARG A 92 5.15 8.08 21.63
CA ARG A 92 5.70 6.79 22.05
C ARG A 92 6.83 7.00 23.05
N PRO A 93 6.97 6.10 24.04
CA PRO A 93 8.15 6.13 24.90
C PRO A 93 9.41 5.91 24.07
N PRO A 94 10.54 6.49 24.48
CA PRO A 94 11.83 6.17 23.89
C PRO A 94 12.14 4.68 24.06
N THR A 95 13.03 4.18 23.21
CA THR A 95 13.49 2.79 23.20
C THR A 95 14.21 2.46 24.52
N LYS A 96 14.39 1.16 24.84
CA LYS A 96 15.06 0.71 26.08
C LYS A 96 16.46 1.31 26.27
N THR A 97 17.12 1.65 25.18
CA THR A 97 18.41 2.35 25.13
C THR A 97 18.33 3.85 25.40
N GLY A 98 17.14 4.38 25.73
CA GLY A 98 16.88 5.79 26.02
C GLY A 98 16.78 6.69 24.79
N TYR A 99 16.98 6.13 23.59
CA TYR A 99 16.97 6.90 22.36
C TYR A 99 15.56 7.05 21.76
N PRO A 100 15.27 8.18 21.09
CA PRO A 100 13.94 8.48 20.57
C PRO A 100 13.63 7.76 19.23
N PHE A 101 14.41 6.73 18.85
CA PHE A 101 14.27 6.03 17.58
C PHE A 101 13.36 4.82 17.71
N VAL A 102 12.14 4.92 17.20
CA VAL A 102 11.17 3.82 17.24
C VAL A 102 10.69 3.52 15.83
N LEU A 103 11.26 2.51 15.19
CA LEU A 103 10.71 1.97 13.95
C LEU A 103 9.26 1.56 14.17
N VAL A 104 8.40 1.90 13.21
CA VAL A 104 7.01 1.45 13.23
C VAL A 104 6.87 0.27 12.28
N PRO A 105 6.65 -0.96 12.78
CA PRO A 105 6.24 -2.07 11.94
C PRO A 105 4.95 -1.72 11.19
N LEU A 106 4.82 -2.16 9.94
CA LEU A 106 3.64 -1.90 9.12
C LEU A 106 2.34 -2.36 9.81
N LEU A 107 2.37 -3.47 10.55
CA LEU A 107 1.19 -3.95 11.29
C LEU A 107 0.84 -3.05 12.49
N MET A 108 1.83 -2.39 13.09
CA MET A 108 1.63 -1.43 14.18
C MET A 108 1.29 -0.02 13.68
N SER A 109 1.34 0.24 12.37
CA SER A 109 1.06 1.57 11.83
C SER A 109 -0.40 2.00 11.99
N PHE A 110 -1.30 1.06 12.27
CA PHE A 110 -2.70 1.36 12.61
C PHE A 110 -2.89 1.74 14.09
N ASN A 111 -1.97 1.34 14.96
CA ASN A 111 -2.06 1.61 16.40
C ASN A 111 -1.28 2.87 16.81
N ILE A 112 -0.81 3.65 15.84
CA ILE A 112 -0.17 4.94 16.11
C ILE A 112 -1.23 5.94 16.58
N TYR A 113 -0.86 6.78 17.55
CA TYR A 113 -1.68 7.93 17.91
C TYR A 113 -1.86 8.86 16.71
N VAL A 114 -3.13 9.15 16.43
CA VAL A 114 -3.63 10.13 15.48
C VAL A 114 -4.84 10.76 16.18
N PRO A 115 -4.95 12.10 16.26
CA PRO A 115 -6.11 12.83 16.74
C PRO A 115 -7.39 12.21 16.26
N ARG A 116 -8.34 12.11 17.18
CA ARG A 116 -9.55 11.34 16.98
C ARG A 116 -10.28 11.67 15.68
N ASP A 117 -10.31 12.95 15.31
CA ASP A 117 -11.03 13.46 14.15
C ASP A 117 -10.36 13.13 12.81
N GLU A 118 -9.07 12.77 12.81
CA GLU A 118 -8.34 12.34 11.61
C GLU A 118 -8.27 10.83 11.43
N ARG A 119 -8.75 10.05 12.41
CA ARG A 119 -8.83 8.61 12.27
C ARG A 119 -9.93 8.23 11.30
N PHE A 120 -9.67 7.21 10.48
CA PHE A 120 -10.72 6.61 9.66
C PHE A 120 -11.86 6.09 10.55
N GLY A 121 -13.09 6.46 10.19
CA GLY A 121 -14.28 5.80 10.73
C GLY A 121 -14.32 4.34 10.32
N HIS A 122 -15.06 3.52 11.07
CA HIS A 122 -15.09 2.06 10.88
C HIS A 122 -15.43 1.63 9.44
N LEU A 123 -16.44 2.26 8.82
CA LEU A 123 -16.84 1.97 7.44
C LEU A 123 -15.76 2.32 6.41
N LYS A 124 -15.15 3.51 6.55
CA LYS A 124 -14.05 3.93 5.65
C LYS A 124 -12.83 3.03 5.78
N MET A 125 -12.56 2.54 7.00
CA MET A 125 -11.44 1.65 7.26
C MET A 125 -11.68 0.26 6.65
N SER A 126 -12.90 -0.28 6.74
CA SER A 126 -13.24 -1.55 6.08
C SER A 126 -13.12 -1.43 4.56
N ASP A 127 -13.57 -0.32 3.97
CA ASP A 127 -13.45 -0.11 2.52
C ASP A 127 -11.99 -0.01 2.08
N PHE A 128 -11.15 0.67 2.87
CA PHE A 128 -9.72 0.75 2.61
C PHE A 128 -9.06 -0.63 2.64
N LEU A 129 -9.36 -1.45 3.68
CA LEU A 129 -8.82 -2.80 3.80
C LEU A 129 -9.34 -3.73 2.69
N ALA A 130 -10.61 -3.64 2.35
CA ALA A 130 -11.20 -4.41 1.25
C ALA A 130 -10.55 -4.05 -0.09
N CYS A 131 -10.33 -2.76 -0.34
CA CYS A 131 -9.58 -2.30 -1.52
C CYS A 131 -8.16 -2.84 -1.52
N ALA A 132 -7.43 -2.72 -0.42
CA ALA A 132 -6.06 -3.23 -0.30
C ALA A 132 -5.98 -4.74 -0.57
N LEU A 133 -6.88 -5.53 0.03
CA LEU A 133 -6.97 -6.97 -0.21
C LEU A 133 -7.31 -7.29 -1.67
N LYS A 134 -8.24 -6.54 -2.28
CA LYS A 134 -8.57 -6.69 -3.71
C LYS A 134 -7.37 -6.45 -4.60
N PHE A 135 -6.53 -5.45 -4.31
CA PHE A 135 -5.30 -5.21 -5.06
C PHE A 135 -4.30 -6.35 -4.92
N VAL A 136 -4.05 -6.82 -3.69
CA VAL A 136 -3.14 -7.95 -3.45
C VAL A 136 -3.63 -9.20 -4.16
N PHE A 137 -4.92 -9.52 -4.05
CA PHE A 137 -5.51 -10.67 -4.71
C PHE A 137 -5.39 -10.55 -6.24
N ASN A 138 -5.74 -9.41 -6.81
CA ASN A 138 -5.64 -9.20 -8.25
C ASN A 138 -4.19 -9.32 -8.73
N PHE A 139 -3.23 -8.79 -7.98
CA PHE A 139 -1.82 -8.90 -8.31
C PHE A 139 -1.34 -10.36 -8.29
N LEU A 140 -1.66 -11.12 -7.24
CA LEU A 140 -1.30 -12.53 -7.13
C LEU A 140 -1.97 -13.38 -8.21
N PHE A 141 -3.27 -13.16 -8.45
CA PHE A 141 -4.03 -13.85 -9.49
C PHE A 141 -3.44 -13.59 -10.87
N GLN A 142 -3.16 -12.32 -11.20
CA GLN A 142 -2.54 -11.97 -12.48
C GLN A 142 -1.14 -12.57 -12.63
N SER A 143 -0.34 -12.56 -11.56
CA SER A 143 1.00 -13.14 -11.55
C SER A 143 0.98 -14.66 -11.77
N LEU A 144 0.12 -15.38 -11.05
CA LEU A 144 -0.07 -16.82 -11.21
C LEU A 144 -0.60 -17.16 -12.61
N ARG A 145 -1.59 -16.41 -13.11
CA ARG A 145 -2.13 -16.60 -14.46
C ARG A 145 -1.05 -16.41 -15.52
N HIS A 146 -0.24 -15.36 -15.39
CA HIS A 146 0.88 -15.11 -16.30
C HIS A 146 1.90 -16.27 -16.27
N TYR A 147 2.27 -16.73 -15.07
CA TYR A 147 3.19 -17.86 -14.91
C TYR A 147 2.65 -19.14 -15.56
N LEU A 148 1.39 -19.49 -15.31
CA LEU A 148 0.76 -20.68 -15.88
C LEU A 148 0.68 -20.61 -17.40
N ILE A 149 0.30 -19.47 -17.97
CA ILE A 149 0.28 -19.27 -19.43
C ILE A 149 1.68 -19.46 -20.01
N LYS A 150 2.71 -18.84 -19.40
CA LYS A 150 4.09 -18.96 -19.86
C LYS A 150 4.58 -20.41 -19.80
N HIS A 151 4.27 -21.13 -18.72
CA HIS A 151 4.64 -22.52 -18.55
C HIS A 151 3.94 -23.44 -19.56
N LEU A 152 2.63 -23.28 -19.76
CA LEU A 152 1.87 -24.05 -20.76
C LEU A 152 2.36 -23.77 -22.19
N MET A 153 2.65 -22.52 -22.53
CA MET A 153 3.22 -22.16 -23.83
C MET A 153 4.59 -22.82 -24.02
N SER A 154 5.44 -22.84 -23.00
CA SER A 154 6.73 -23.54 -23.07
C SER A 154 6.56 -25.05 -23.33
N LEU A 155 5.60 -25.70 -22.67
CA LEU A 155 5.33 -27.13 -22.87
C LEU A 155 4.80 -27.40 -24.28
N ILE A 156 3.86 -26.59 -24.76
CA ILE A 156 3.31 -26.70 -26.13
C ILE A 156 4.41 -26.51 -27.17
N LEU A 157 5.26 -25.49 -27.01
CA LEU A 157 6.39 -25.24 -27.91
C LEU A 157 7.37 -26.42 -27.93
N SER A 158 7.70 -26.98 -26.76
CA SER A 158 8.58 -28.16 -26.69
C SER A 158 7.98 -29.36 -27.42
N LYS A 159 6.66 -29.56 -27.31
CA LYS A 159 5.94 -30.66 -27.97
C LYS A 159 5.86 -30.44 -29.49
N ILE A 160 5.58 -29.22 -29.95
CA ILE A 160 5.60 -28.87 -31.38
C ILE A 160 7.00 -29.09 -31.97
N HIS A 161 8.05 -28.61 -31.29
CA HIS A 161 9.43 -28.79 -31.74
C HIS A 161 9.81 -30.27 -31.85
N SER A 162 9.46 -31.08 -30.85
CA SER A 162 9.71 -32.54 -30.89
C SER A 162 8.96 -33.26 -32.03
N LYS A 163 7.78 -32.78 -32.42
CA LYS A 163 7.01 -33.34 -33.52
C LYS A 163 7.61 -32.95 -34.87
N SER A 164 8.00 -31.68 -35.03
CA SER A 164 8.68 -31.19 -36.25
C SER A 164 10.01 -31.91 -36.48
N SER A 165 10.83 -32.11 -35.43
CA SER A 165 12.09 -32.86 -35.55
C SER A 165 11.87 -34.33 -35.94
N ASN A 166 10.80 -34.96 -35.44
CA ASN A 166 10.45 -36.33 -35.80
C ASN A 166 9.92 -36.45 -37.24
N GLU A 167 9.12 -35.48 -37.69
CA GLU A 167 8.65 -35.42 -39.09
C GLU A 167 9.83 -35.21 -40.04
N GLU A 168 10.74 -34.26 -39.77
CA GLU A 168 11.96 -34.06 -40.56
C GLU A 168 12.84 -35.32 -40.61
N SER A 169 13.02 -36.02 -39.47
CA SER A 169 13.75 -37.29 -39.46
C SER A 169 13.04 -38.38 -40.27
N SER A 170 11.70 -38.42 -40.29
CA SER A 170 10.92 -39.39 -41.08
C SER A 170 11.07 -39.12 -42.58
N TYR A 171 10.91 -37.86 -43.00
CA TYR A 171 11.08 -37.45 -44.39
C TYR A 171 12.48 -37.79 -44.92
N GLN A 172 13.53 -37.55 -44.13
CA GLN A 172 14.91 -37.88 -44.52
C GLN A 172 15.13 -39.39 -44.66
N ARG A 173 14.54 -40.21 -43.78
CA ARG A 173 14.60 -41.69 -43.89
C ARG A 173 13.90 -42.19 -45.15
N ASP A 174 12.72 -41.66 -45.45
CA ASP A 174 11.97 -42.05 -46.65
C ASP A 174 12.71 -41.65 -47.94
N LEU A 175 13.29 -40.45 -47.98
CA LEU A 175 14.11 -40.00 -49.11
C LEU A 175 15.32 -40.92 -49.35
N TYR A 176 16.00 -41.33 -48.28
CA TYR A 176 17.13 -42.25 -48.32
C TYR A 176 16.72 -43.64 -48.84
N LEU A 177 15.63 -44.21 -48.32
CA LEU A 177 15.12 -45.51 -48.75
C LEU A 177 14.69 -45.50 -50.23
N THR A 178 14.06 -44.41 -50.67
CA THR A 178 13.64 -44.24 -52.07
C THR A 178 14.85 -44.17 -53.01
N ARG A 179 15.93 -43.50 -52.59
CA ARG A 179 17.19 -43.45 -53.32
C ARG A 179 17.86 -44.82 -53.40
N LEU A 180 17.90 -45.56 -52.29
CA LEU A 180 18.43 -46.94 -52.27
C LEU A 180 17.67 -47.85 -53.25
N ARG A 181 16.33 -47.83 -53.25
CA ARG A 181 15.52 -48.64 -54.19
C ARG A 181 15.79 -48.29 -55.66
N LYS A 182 15.95 -47.00 -55.98
CA LYS A 182 16.33 -46.57 -57.34
C LYS A 182 17.72 -47.08 -57.73
N THR A 183 18.70 -47.03 -56.82
CA THR A 183 20.05 -47.53 -57.11
C THR A 183 20.12 -49.06 -57.24
N SER A 184 19.35 -49.81 -56.45
CA SER A 184 19.26 -51.27 -56.58
C SER A 184 18.55 -51.69 -57.86
N SER A 185 17.49 -50.98 -58.26
CA SER A 185 16.81 -51.17 -59.55
C SER A 185 17.74 -50.88 -60.74
N TRP A 186 18.50 -49.79 -60.69
CA TRP A 186 19.49 -49.46 -61.73
C TRP A 186 20.63 -50.49 -61.83
N LYS A 187 21.11 -51.03 -60.70
CA LYS A 187 22.12 -52.10 -60.69
C LYS A 187 21.61 -53.42 -61.27
N LEU A 188 20.32 -53.73 -61.10
CA LEU A 188 19.68 -54.91 -61.71
C LEU A 188 19.50 -54.71 -63.23
N SER A 189 19.14 -53.51 -63.67
CA SER A 189 19.01 -53.16 -65.10
C SER A 189 20.33 -53.19 -65.88
N LYS A 190 21.49 -53.08 -65.22
CA LYS A 190 22.82 -53.15 -65.86
C LYS A 190 23.47 -54.55 -65.85
N LYS A 191 22.78 -55.54 -65.26
CA LYS A 191 23.26 -56.93 -65.15
C LYS A 191 22.55 -57.88 -66.14
N SER A 192 21.63 -57.34 -66.92
CA SER A 192 21.05 -57.90 -68.16
C SER A 192 21.76 -57.29 -69.36
#